data_AF-A0A1G1L0X3-F1
#
_entry.id   AF-A0A1G1L0X3-F1
#
_cell.length_a   1.000
_cell.length_b   1.000
_cell.length_c   1.000
_cell.angle_alpha   90.00
_cell.angle_beta   90.00
_cell.angle_gamma   90.00
#
_symmetry.space_group_name_H-M   'P 1'
#
loop_
_entity.id
_entity.type
_entity.pdbx_description
1 polymer ?
#
loop_
_entity_poly.entity_id
_entity_poly.type
_entity_poly.pdbx_seq_one_letter_code
_entity_poly.pdbx_strand_id
1 'polypeptide(L)'
;MLSSNFIEWIGHLKKDVLNAPAVSLYLEEILIALSISATTNLTGSDGGALKELSGYQAHMTHIPTSGDEKGLHRLGINLTSDAEFSTHSLFEV
;
A
#
# COMPACT_ATOMS: atom_id res chain seq x y z
N MET A 1 -5.59 -12.09 7.28
CA MET A 1 -5.10 -11.05 8.22
C MET A 1 -3.60 -10.93 8.04
N LEU A 2 -3.06 -9.70 7.99
CA LEU A 2 -1.63 -9.45 7.89
C LEU A 2 -0.93 -9.83 9.19
N SER A 3 0.23 -10.49 9.12
CA SER A 3 1.04 -10.77 10.30
C SER A 3 1.72 -9.48 10.79
N SER A 4 1.44 -9.11 12.04
CA SER A 4 1.95 -7.88 12.66
C SER A 4 3.48 -7.79 12.64
N ASN A 5 4.17 -8.94 12.69
CA ASN A 5 5.64 -9.00 12.67
C ASN A 5 6.22 -8.44 11.36
N PHE A 6 5.55 -8.61 10.21
CA PHE A 6 6.06 -8.08 8.94
C PHE A 6 5.86 -6.58 8.81
N ILE A 7 4.73 -6.06 9.29
CA ILE A 7 4.45 -4.62 9.34
C ILE A 7 5.51 -3.91 10.20
N GLU A 8 5.81 -4.48 11.37
CA GLU A 8 6.83 -3.96 12.28
C GLU A 8 8.23 -3.99 11.65
N TRP A 9 8.57 -5.08 10.95
CA TRP A 9 9.85 -5.19 10.25
C TRP A 9 10.03 -4.16 9.14
N ILE A 10 9.01 -3.94 8.31
CA ILE A 10 9.07 -2.93 7.24
C ILE A 10 9.16 -1.53 7.85
N GLY A 11 8.42 -1.27 8.94
CA GLY A 11 8.51 -0.01 9.68
C GLY A 11 9.92 0.25 10.23
N HIS A 12 10.53 -0.73 10.89
CA HIS A 12 11.90 -0.64 11.41
C HIS A 12 12.91 -0.43 10.28
N LEU A 13 12.78 -1.14 9.16
CA LEU A 13 13.66 -0.97 8.00
C LEU A 13 13.59 0.47 7.47
N LYS A 14 12.39 1.01 7.25
CA LYS A 14 12.23 2.38 6.72
C LYS A 14 12.75 3.42 7.71
N LYS A 15 12.39 3.30 8.98
CA LYS A 15 12.71 4.30 10.00
C LYS A 15 14.17 4.23 10.45
N ASP A 16 14.58 3.07 10.96
CA ASP A 16 15.80 2.92 11.75
C ASP A 16 17.00 2.57 10.87
N VAL A 17 16.78 1.93 9.71
CA VAL A 17 17.86 1.57 8.77
C VAL A 17 17.99 2.58 7.64
N LEU A 18 16.87 2.94 7.00
CA LEU A 18 16.86 3.82 5.82
C LEU A 18 16.65 5.31 6.18
N ASN A 19 16.37 5.64 7.44
CA ASN A 19 16.14 7.01 7.91
C ASN A 19 15.05 7.75 7.12
N ALA A 20 14.00 7.03 6.71
CA ALA A 20 12.88 7.61 5.98
C ALA A 20 12.12 8.62 6.86
N PRO A 21 11.75 9.79 6.31
CA PRO A 21 11.11 10.88 7.07
C PRO A 21 9.68 10.56 7.51
N ALA A 22 9.01 9.62 6.83
CA ALA A 22 7.66 9.17 7.17
C ALA A 22 7.58 7.64 7.20
N VAL A 23 6.97 7.10 8.26
CA VAL A 23 6.69 5.66 8.40
C VAL A 23 5.24 5.40 7.97
N SER A 24 4.95 5.66 6.69
CA SER A 24 3.74 5.13 6.04
C SER A 24 4.12 3.95 5.16
N LEU A 25 3.26 2.94 5.12
CA LEU A 25 3.43 1.80 4.23
C LEU A 25 2.70 2.08 2.92
N TYR A 26 3.43 1.94 1.82
CA TYR A 26 2.84 1.99 0.49
C TYR A 26 2.05 0.71 0.21
N LEU A 27 1.09 0.81 -0.69
CA LEU A 27 0.27 -0.32 -1.11
C LEU A 27 1.11 -1.53 -1.54
N GLU A 28 2.23 -1.31 -2.24
CA GLU A 28 3.12 -2.40 -2.68
C GLU A 28 3.78 -3.14 -1.50
N GLU A 29 4.16 -2.41 -0.45
CA GLU A 29 4.72 -3.00 0.78
C GLU A 29 3.68 -3.83 1.52
N ILE A 30 2.43 -3.37 1.54
CA ILE A 30 1.29 -4.08 2.14
C ILE A 30 0.99 -5.36 1.35
N LEU A 31 1.01 -5.31 0.01
CA LEU A 31 0.78 -6.49 -0.84
C LEU A 31 1.88 -7.55 -0.69
N ILE A 32 3.14 -7.14 -0.52
CA ILE A 32 4.24 -8.06 -0.20
C ILE A 32 4.03 -8.70 1.17
N ALA A 33 3.73 -7.90 2.20
CA ALA A 33 3.45 -8.41 3.54
C ALA A 33 2.24 -9.37 3.55
N LEU A 34 1.22 -9.12 2.73
CA LEU A 34 0.06 -9.98 2.54
C LEU A 34 0.45 -11.31 1.90
N SER A 35 1.24 -11.29 0.83
CA SER A 35 1.72 -12.50 0.14
C SER A 35 2.50 -13.41 1.10
N ILE A 36 3.41 -12.86 1.90
CA ILE A 36 4.18 -13.64 2.88
C ILE A 36 3.26 -14.15 4.01
N SER A 37 2.32 -13.33 4.48
CA SER A 37 1.35 -13.74 5.50
C SER A 37 0.45 -14.88 5.03
N ALA A 38 0.10 -14.93 3.73
CA ALA A 38 -0.67 -16.02 3.13
C ALA A 38 0.09 -17.36 3.13
N THR A 39 1.42 -17.35 3.07
CA THR A 39 2.24 -18.58 3.15
C THR A 39 2.36 -19.14 4.58
N THR A 40 2.16 -18.30 5.60
CA THR A 40 2.38 -18.64 7.00
C THR A 40 1.09 -18.82 7.80
N ASN A 41 -0.05 -18.38 7.26
CA ASN A 41 -1.36 -18.52 7.89
C ASN A 41 -2.31 -19.40 7.05
N LEU A 42 -2.68 -20.57 7.57
CA LEU A 42 -3.58 -21.56 6.93
C LEU A 42 -5.01 -21.04 6.65
N THR A 43 -5.34 -19.84 7.11
CA THR A 43 -6.68 -19.21 6.97
C THR A 43 -6.65 -17.91 6.16
N GLY A 44 -5.50 -17.50 5.62
CA GLY A 44 -5.28 -16.14 5.16
C GLY A 44 -5.59 -15.91 3.67
N SER A 45 -6.84 -15.54 3.38
CA SER A 45 -7.28 -14.81 2.17
C SER A 45 -6.60 -15.18 0.86
N ASP A 46 -7.29 -16.04 0.11
CA ASP A 46 -7.21 -16.17 -1.35
C ASP A 46 -6.85 -14.80 -1.99
N GLY A 47 -5.66 -14.70 -2.59
CA GLY A 47 -5.24 -13.49 -3.31
C GLY A 47 -6.11 -13.18 -4.55
N GLY A 48 -7.08 -14.02 -4.87
CA GLY A 48 -8.15 -13.79 -5.84
C GLY A 48 -9.19 -12.77 -5.35
N ALA A 49 -9.37 -12.54 -4.04
CA ALA A 49 -10.16 -11.38 -3.57
C ALA A 49 -9.59 -10.04 -4.08
N LEU A 50 -8.27 -9.96 -4.32
CA LEU A 50 -7.67 -8.78 -4.96
C LEU A 50 -7.99 -8.69 -6.45
N LYS A 51 -8.20 -9.83 -7.13
CA LYS A 51 -8.62 -9.83 -8.54
C LYS A 51 -10.04 -9.29 -8.71
N GLU A 52 -10.87 -9.47 -7.69
CA GLU A 52 -12.23 -8.92 -7.69
C GLU A 52 -12.23 -7.39 -7.70
N LEU A 53 -11.17 -6.72 -7.26
CA LEU A 53 -11.10 -5.25 -7.23
C LEU A 53 -10.95 -4.61 -8.61
N SER A 54 -10.65 -5.38 -9.65
CA SER A 54 -10.53 -4.87 -11.01
C SER A 54 -11.87 -4.33 -11.52
N GLY A 55 -11.89 -3.08 -11.99
CA GLY A 55 -13.08 -2.37 -12.46
C GLY A 55 -13.90 -1.68 -11.37
N TYR A 56 -13.51 -1.79 -10.09
CA TYR A 56 -14.17 -1.08 -9.01
C TYR A 56 -13.75 0.39 -8.97
N GLN A 57 -14.68 1.25 -8.52
CA GLN A 57 -14.44 2.67 -8.34
C GLN A 57 -13.91 2.94 -6.93
N ALA A 58 -12.86 3.75 -6.82
CA ALA A 58 -12.37 4.28 -5.55
C ALA A 58 -12.20 5.79 -5.62
N HIS A 59 -12.30 6.45 -4.47
CA HIS A 59 -12.10 7.88 -4.35
C HIS A 59 -11.16 8.19 -3.18
N MET A 60 -10.23 9.11 -3.39
CA MET A 60 -9.28 9.57 -2.38
C MET A 60 -9.41 11.07 -2.18
N THR A 61 -9.32 11.54 -0.94
CA THR A 61 -9.44 12.96 -0.59
C THR A 61 -8.23 13.80 -1.00
N HIS A 62 -7.20 13.17 -1.55
CA HIS A 62 -5.96 13.79 -2.01
C HIS A 62 -5.41 13.00 -3.20
N ILE A 63 -4.51 13.61 -3.96
CA ILE A 63 -3.76 12.99 -5.03
C ILE A 63 -2.87 11.89 -4.42
N PRO A 64 -2.98 10.63 -4.89
CA PRO A 64 -2.17 9.52 -4.38
C PRO A 64 -0.67 9.77 -4.60
N THR A 65 0.15 9.18 -3.74
CA THR A 65 1.60 9.14 -3.99
C THR A 65 1.89 8.29 -5.22
N SER A 66 3.03 8.54 -5.89
CA SER A 66 3.40 7.76 -7.08
C SER A 66 3.57 6.25 -6.82
N GLY A 67 3.85 5.87 -5.57
CA GLY A 67 3.91 4.47 -5.13
C GLY A 67 2.52 3.83 -5.07
N ASP A 68 1.57 4.51 -4.41
CA ASP A 68 0.21 4.00 -4.26
C ASP A 68 -0.56 4.00 -5.58
N GLU A 69 -0.39 5.03 -6.41
CA GLU A 69 -1.01 5.13 -7.73
C GLU A 69 -0.67 3.92 -8.60
N LYS A 70 0.62 3.56 -8.68
CA LYS A 70 1.08 2.39 -9.45
C LYS A 70 0.46 1.10 -8.92
N GLY A 71 0.37 0.94 -7.60
CA GLY A 71 -0.23 -0.23 -6.99
C GLY A 71 -1.73 -0.34 -7.30
N LEU A 72 -2.48 0.75 -7.10
CA LEU A 72 -3.92 0.80 -7.34
C LEU A 72 -4.26 0.59 -8.83
N HIS A 73 -3.46 1.18 -9.72
CA HIS A 73 -3.59 0.95 -11.17
C HIS A 73 -3.34 -0.51 -11.55
N ARG A 74 -2.33 -1.18 -10.97
CA ARG A 74 -2.08 -2.62 -11.22
C ARG A 74 -3.19 -3.52 -10.71
N LEU A 75 -3.90 -3.11 -9.66
CA LEU A 75 -5.10 -3.80 -9.16
C LEU A 75 -6.33 -3.59 -10.07
N GLY A 76 -6.24 -2.73 -11.08
CA GLY A 76 -7.34 -2.43 -12.01
C GLY A 76 -8.42 -1.55 -11.39
N ILE A 77 -8.13 -0.84 -10.31
CA ILE A 77 -9.09 0.05 -9.65
C ILE A 77 -9.20 1.37 -10.43
N ASN A 78 -10.42 1.81 -10.70
CA ASN A 78 -10.72 3.10 -11.30
C ASN A 78 -10.70 4.18 -10.20
N LEU A 79 -9.53 4.78 -10.00
CA LEU A 79 -9.30 5.77 -8.96
C LEU A 79 -9.68 7.17 -9.42
N THR A 80 -10.38 7.90 -8.55
CA THR A 80 -10.58 9.35 -8.63
C THR A 80 -9.98 10.01 -7.39
N SER A 81 -9.62 11.28 -7.47
CA SER A 81 -9.14 12.03 -6.29
C SER A 81 -9.56 13.49 -6.36
N ASP A 82 -9.66 14.10 -5.19
CA ASP A 82 -9.69 15.56 -5.07
C ASP A 82 -8.33 16.13 -5.47
N ALA A 83 -8.33 17.37 -6.00
CA ALA A 83 -7.13 18.04 -6.50
C ALA A 83 -6.24 18.63 -5.38
N GLU A 84 -6.07 17.89 -4.28
CA GLU A 84 -5.29 18.29 -3.11
C GLU A 84 -4.05 17.41 -2.96
N PHE A 85 -2.88 17.98 -2.68
CA PHE A 85 -1.66 17.19 -2.50
C PHE A 85 -1.64 16.46 -1.16
N SER A 86 -1.15 15.22 -1.13
CA SER A 86 -1.00 14.43 0.09
C SER A 86 -0.02 15.05 1.11
N THR A 87 0.86 15.94 0.66
CA THR A 87 1.78 16.68 1.53
C THR A 87 1.89 18.14 1.09
N HIS A 88 2.43 18.99 1.96
CA HIS A 88 2.75 20.38 1.62
C HIS A 88 4.05 20.51 0.80
N SER A 89 4.71 19.39 0.46
CA SER A 89 5.91 19.35 -0.37
C SER A 89 5.56 18.82 -1.77
N LEU A 90 5.96 19.57 -2.79
CA LEU A 90 5.76 19.20 -4.20
C LEU A 90 6.66 18.04 -4.67
N PHE A 91 7.70 17.72 -3.90
CA PHE A 91 8.62 16.61 -4.18
C PHE A 91 8.87 15.81 -2.89
N GLU A 92 8.63 14.50 -2.92
CA GLU A 92 9.28 13.58 -2.00
C GLU A 92 10.74 13.44 -2.44
N VAL A 93 11.68 13.70 -1.52
CA VAL A 93 13.12 13.50 -1.70
C VAL A 93 13.48 12.08 -1.30
#